data_AF-A0A1D7TSP8-F1
#
_entry.id   AF-A0A1D7TSP8-F1
#
_cell.length_a   1.000
_cell.length_b   1.000
_cell.length_c   1.000
_cell.angle_alpha   90.00
_cell.angle_beta   90.00
_cell.angle_gamma   90.00
#
_symmetry.space_group_name_H-M   'P 1'
#
loop_
_entity.id
_entity.type
_entity.pdbx_description
1 polymer ?
#
loop_
_entity_poly.entity_id
_entity_poly.type
_entity_poly.pdbx_seq_one_letter_code
_entity_poly.pdbx_strand_id
1 'polypeptide(L)'
;MEEYGTLHVEPIKVGKYKGHKYFVNMNQFLWLNGYAEIPENWKDGEEDYIDVHGGVIFKGYLMNGEEKVRVIGFDTMHVGDSPAYWNLSRVEEECKHLIDGIIEITED
;
A
#
# COMPACT_ATOMS: atom_id res chain seq x y z
N MET A 1 -14.39 1.69 -0.30
CA MET A 1 -13.77 2.90 0.33
C MET A 1 -13.85 4.13 -0.58
N GLU A 2 -13.95 5.36 -0.05
CA GLU A 2 -13.80 6.61 -0.82
C GLU A 2 -12.31 6.95 -1.09
N GLU A 3 -12.01 7.71 -2.15
CA GLU A 3 -10.64 8.16 -2.41
C GLU A 3 -10.22 9.32 -1.48
N TYR A 4 -9.20 9.12 -0.65
CA TYR A 4 -8.73 10.06 0.37
C TYR A 4 -7.87 11.23 -0.16
N GLY A 5 -7.57 11.28 -1.46
CA GLY A 5 -6.78 12.34 -2.09
C GLY A 5 -5.33 11.96 -2.40
N THR A 6 -4.41 12.92 -2.38
CA THR A 6 -2.99 12.71 -2.76
C THR A 6 -2.07 12.85 -1.55
N LEU A 7 -1.29 11.81 -1.28
CA LEU A 7 -0.19 11.80 -0.32
C LEU A 7 1.06 12.39 -0.97
N HIS A 8 1.51 13.53 -0.45
CA HIS A 8 2.74 14.21 -0.87
C HIS A 8 3.90 13.80 0.04
N VAL A 9 4.37 12.57 -0.15
CA VAL A 9 5.47 11.99 0.64
C VAL A 9 6.42 11.26 -0.29
N GLU A 10 7.71 11.55 -0.13
CA GLU A 10 8.79 10.83 -0.81
C GLU A 10 8.93 9.43 -0.17
N PRO A 11 8.79 8.35 -0.94
CA PRO A 11 8.93 7.00 -0.40
C PRO A 11 10.34 6.71 0.07
N ILE A 12 10.43 6.05 1.23
CA ILE A 12 11.70 5.50 1.72
C ILE A 12 12.13 4.32 0.84
N LYS A 13 11.16 3.61 0.25
CA LYS A 13 11.40 2.54 -0.69
C LYS A 13 10.38 2.58 -1.81
N VAL A 14 10.88 2.41 -3.03
CA VAL A 14 10.08 2.05 -4.20
C VAL A 14 10.59 0.70 -4.70
N GLY A 15 9.66 -0.20 -4.99
CA GLY A 15 9.98 -1.51 -5.54
C GLY A 15 8.96 -1.96 -6.56
N LYS A 16 9.23 -3.12 -7.17
CA LYS A 16 8.36 -3.72 -8.19
C LYS A 16 8.24 -5.22 -7.93
N TYR A 17 7.03 -5.74 -7.99
CA TYR A 17 6.73 -7.17 -7.83
C TYR A 17 5.63 -7.58 -8.80
N LYS A 18 5.85 -8.68 -9.54
CA LYS A 18 4.94 -9.19 -10.59
C LYS A 18 4.45 -8.16 -11.62
N GLY A 19 5.20 -7.09 -11.85
CA GLY A 19 4.79 -6.04 -12.78
C GLY A 19 4.20 -4.80 -12.11
N HIS A 20 3.85 -4.87 -10.83
CA HIS A 20 3.22 -3.79 -10.06
C HIS A 20 4.23 -3.08 -9.15
N LYS A 21 4.18 -1.74 -9.10
CA LYS A 21 4.96 -0.93 -8.15
C LYS A 21 4.38 -1.02 -6.74
N TYR A 22 5.26 -1.02 -5.76
CA TYR A 22 4.91 -0.78 -4.36
C TYR A 22 5.79 0.32 -3.76
N PHE A 23 5.28 0.93 -2.70
CA PHE A 23 5.89 2.05 -2.00
C PHE A 23 5.87 1.79 -0.50
N VAL A 24 6.93 2.19 0.20
CA VAL A 24 6.98 2.20 1.66
C VAL A 24 7.28 3.60 2.14
N ASN A 25 6.39 4.13 2.99
CA ASN A 25 6.55 5.45 3.58
C ASN A 25 6.63 5.33 5.11
N MET A 26 7.31 6.27 5.74
CA MET A 26 7.23 6.43 7.19
C MET A 26 6.20 7.51 7.52
N ASN A 27 5.28 7.21 8.42
CA ASN A 27 4.29 8.17 8.90
C ASN A 27 4.91 9.10 9.96
N GLN A 28 4.14 10.11 10.40
CA GLN A 28 4.56 11.09 11.40
C GLN A 28 4.91 10.51 12.78
N PHE A 29 4.54 9.25 13.03
CA PHE A 29 4.80 8.52 14.28
C PHE A 29 5.96 7.53 14.15
N LEU A 30 6.73 7.57 13.06
CA LEU A 30 7.87 6.69 12.76
C LEU A 30 7.50 5.22 12.51
N TRP A 31 6.26 4.96 12.08
CA TRP A 31 5.83 3.64 11.62
C TRP A 31 5.86 3.58 10.09
N LEU A 32 6.17 2.39 9.56
CA LEU A 32 6.21 2.15 8.14
C LEU A 32 4.82 1.71 7.63
N ASN A 33 4.37 2.32 6.55
CA ASN A 33 3.12 1.98 5.87
C ASN A 33 3.43 1.51 4.45
N GLY A 34 2.62 0.57 3.97
CA GLY A 34 2.78 -0.01 2.64
C GLY A 34 1.68 0.44 1.68
N TYR A 35 2.05 0.60 0.42
CA TYR A 35 1.15 0.98 -0.66
C TYR A 35 1.49 0.20 -1.93
N ALA A 36 0.48 -0.13 -2.73
CA ALA A 36 0.65 -0.77 -4.03
C ALA A 36 -0.14 -0.02 -5.10
N GLU A 37 0.41 0.07 -6.31
CA GLU A 37 -0.31 0.62 -7.44
C GLU A 37 -1.48 -0.28 -7.85
N ILE A 38 -2.63 0.34 -8.10
CA ILE A 38 -3.80 -0.37 -8.63
C ILE A 38 -3.89 -0.15 -10.15
N PRO A 39 -4.36 -1.14 -10.92
CA PRO A 39 -4.45 -1.04 -12.37
C PRO A 39 -5.57 -0.07 -12.81
N GLU A 40 -5.54 0.34 -14.08
CA GLU A 40 -6.51 1.30 -14.63
C GLU A 40 -7.96 0.78 -14.62
N ASN A 41 -8.16 -0.53 -14.71
CA ASN A 41 -9.47 -1.19 -14.72
C ASN A 41 -10.03 -1.49 -13.31
N TRP A 42 -9.37 -1.01 -12.25
CA TRP A 42 -9.79 -1.21 -10.86
C TRP A 42 -11.23 -0.72 -10.60
N LYS A 43 -12.06 -1.55 -9.97
CA LYS A 43 -13.44 -1.21 -9.60
C LYS A 43 -13.52 -0.86 -8.11
N ASP A 44 -14.33 0.12 -7.78
CA ASP A 44 -14.52 0.52 -6.39
C ASP A 44 -15.14 -0.60 -5.55
N GLY A 45 -14.56 -0.85 -4.37
CA GLY A 45 -14.99 -1.91 -3.46
C GLY A 45 -14.19 -3.20 -3.60
N GLU A 46 -13.36 -3.34 -4.63
CA GLU A 46 -12.43 -4.47 -4.78
C GLU A 46 -11.45 -4.54 -3.59
N GLU A 47 -11.07 -3.39 -3.02
CA GLU A 47 -10.18 -3.33 -1.85
C GLU A 47 -10.72 -4.06 -0.61
N ASP A 48 -12.05 -4.23 -0.49
CA ASP A 48 -12.68 -4.85 0.67
C ASP A 48 -12.47 -6.39 0.68
N TYR A 49 -11.99 -6.97 -0.42
CA TYR A 49 -11.70 -8.40 -0.55
C TYR A 49 -10.22 -8.74 -0.38
N ILE A 50 -9.35 -7.74 -0.18
CA ILE A 50 -7.92 -7.96 0.02
C ILE A 50 -7.61 -8.10 1.50
N ASP A 51 -7.03 -9.25 1.89
CA ASP A 51 -6.54 -9.50 3.23
C ASP A 51 -5.05 -9.12 3.35
N VAL A 52 -4.80 -8.07 4.13
CA VAL A 52 -3.48 -7.59 4.54
C VAL A 52 -3.56 -7.15 6.00
N HIS A 53 -2.42 -7.05 6.66
CA HIS A 53 -2.33 -6.58 8.04
C HIS A 53 -3.05 -5.26 8.22
N GLY A 54 -4.00 -5.22 9.15
CA GLY A 54 -4.80 -4.03 9.42
C GLY A 54 -5.89 -3.71 8.38
N GLY A 55 -5.95 -4.48 7.29
CA GLY A 55 -6.80 -4.25 6.13
C GLY A 55 -6.29 -3.11 5.24
N VAL A 56 -6.90 -3.00 4.06
CA VAL A 56 -6.71 -1.83 3.20
C VAL A 56 -7.44 -0.65 3.86
N ILE A 57 -6.69 0.37 4.27
CA ILE A 57 -7.22 1.56 4.97
C ILE A 57 -7.03 2.86 4.19
N PHE A 58 -6.34 2.80 3.05
CA PHE A 58 -6.12 3.94 2.18
C PHE A 58 -6.42 3.57 0.73
N LYS A 59 -7.14 4.45 0.04
CA LYS A 59 -7.24 4.48 -1.42
C LYS A 59 -7.07 5.91 -1.88
N GLY A 60 -6.20 6.16 -2.83
CA GLY A 60 -5.92 7.52 -3.31
C GLY A 60 -4.72 7.56 -4.22
N TYR A 61 -3.91 8.60 -4.09
CA TYR A 61 -2.74 8.81 -4.91
C TYR A 61 -1.49 9.06 -4.08
N LEU A 62 -0.34 8.63 -4.57
CA LEU A 62 0.97 8.93 -4.00
C LEU A 62 1.75 9.76 -5.02
N MET A 63 2.30 10.89 -4.57
CA MET A 63 3.20 11.73 -5.38
C MET A 63 4.65 11.39 -5.05
N ASN A 64 5.32 10.61 -5.90
CA ASN A 64 6.72 10.24 -5.74
C ASN A 64 7.62 11.17 -6.58
N GLY A 65 7.75 12.42 -6.14
CA GLY A 65 8.58 13.46 -6.77
C GLY A 65 8.10 13.93 -8.16
N GLU A 66 8.05 13.01 -9.13
CA GLU A 66 7.75 13.24 -10.54
C GLU A 66 6.41 12.63 -10.98
N GLU A 67 5.98 11.54 -10.35
CA GLU A 67 4.82 10.76 -10.76
C GLU A 67 3.72 10.75 -9.70
N LYS A 68 2.47 10.91 -10.15
CA LYS A 68 1.27 10.69 -9.34
C LYS A 68 0.73 9.30 -9.65
N VAL A 69 0.84 8.38 -8.69
CA VAL A 69 0.43 6.97 -8.84
C VAL A 69 -0.83 6.73 -8.04
N ARG A 70 -1.84 6.07 -8.63
CA ARG A 70 -3.06 5.66 -7.91
C ARG A 70 -2.74 4.38 -7.12
N VAL A 71 -3.02 4.39 -5.83
CA VAL A 71 -2.61 3.33 -4.90
C VAL A 71 -3.70 2.98 -3.89
N ILE A 72 -3.63 1.75 -3.38
CA ILE A 72 -4.22 1.37 -2.10
C ILE A 72 -3.11 1.06 -1.09
N GLY A 73 -3.41 1.08 0.21
CA GLY A 73 -2.41 0.83 1.23
C GLY A 73 -2.95 0.48 2.61
N PHE A 74 -2.02 0.00 3.45
CA PHE A 74 -2.23 -0.41 4.83
C PHE A 74 -1.27 0.35 5.77
N ASP A 75 -1.63 0.45 7.05
CA ASP A 75 -0.69 0.87 8.09
C ASP A 75 -0.25 -0.30 8.95
N THR A 76 0.78 -0.08 9.75
CA THR A 76 1.28 -1.09 10.69
C THR A 76 1.10 -0.68 12.14
N MET A 77 0.41 0.44 12.39
CA MET A 77 0.31 1.07 13.70
C MET A 77 -0.94 0.59 14.45
N HIS A 78 -0.99 -0.71 14.78
CA HIS A 78 -2.10 -1.30 15.53
C HIS A 78 -1.72 -1.66 16.97
N VAL A 79 -2.75 -1.84 17.80
CA VAL A 79 -2.58 -2.28 19.19
C VAL A 79 -1.95 -3.68 19.20
N GLY A 80 -0.78 -3.80 19.83
CA GLY A 80 -0.01 -5.05 19.92
C GLY A 80 1.14 -5.17 18.93
N ASP A 81 1.23 -4.26 17.96
CA ASP A 81 2.35 -4.20 17.03
C ASP A 81 3.57 -3.47 17.61
N SER A 82 4.69 -3.54 16.88
CA SER A 82 5.90 -2.78 17.16
C SER A 82 6.60 -2.36 15.86
N PRO A 83 7.18 -1.14 15.78
CA PRO A 83 7.98 -0.72 14.63
C PRO A 83 9.24 -1.60 14.41
N ALA A 84 9.75 -2.22 15.48
CA ALA A 84 10.89 -3.13 15.37
C ALA A 84 10.49 -4.45 14.68
N TYR A 85 9.25 -4.89 14.91
CA TYR A 85 8.67 -6.04 14.22
C TYR A 85 8.30 -5.66 12.79
N TRP A 86 7.54 -4.58 12.58
CA TRP A 86 7.19 -4.03 11.27
C TRP A 86 8.33 -3.18 10.66
N ASN A 87 9.50 -3.80 10.55
CA ASN A 87 10.64 -3.23 9.85
C ASN A 87 10.45 -3.26 8.32
N LEU A 88 11.35 -2.58 7.61
CA LEU A 88 11.26 -2.42 6.15
C LEU A 88 11.06 -3.75 5.41
N SER A 89 11.79 -4.82 5.76
CA SER A 89 11.68 -6.11 5.06
C SER A 89 10.28 -6.70 5.16
N ARG A 90 9.66 -6.62 6.34
CA ARG A 90 8.31 -7.15 6.57
C ARG A 90 7.23 -6.31 5.91
N VAL A 91 7.39 -4.98 5.90
CA VAL A 91 6.46 -4.12 5.16
C VAL A 91 6.60 -4.34 3.65
N GLU A 92 7.80 -4.59 3.13
CA GLU A 92 7.99 -4.98 1.72
C GLU A 92 7.36 -6.35 1.40
N GLU A 93 7.40 -7.32 2.33
CA GLU A 93 6.70 -8.60 2.18
C GLU A 93 5.17 -8.40 2.14
N GLU A 94 4.64 -7.58 3.04
CA GLU A 94 3.20 -7.31 3.11
C GLU A 94 2.71 -6.50 1.89
N CYS A 95 3.54 -5.60 1.34
CA CYS A 95 3.28 -4.99 0.03
C CYS A 95 3.16 -6.01 -1.10
N LYS A 96 3.91 -7.12 -1.05
CA LYS A 96 3.78 -8.18 -2.05
C LYS A 96 2.49 -8.97 -1.86
N HIS A 97 2.09 -9.24 -0.62
CA HIS A 97 0.77 -9.81 -0.32
C HIS A 97 -0.38 -8.92 -0.82
N LEU A 98 -0.27 -7.60 -0.61
CA LEU A 98 -1.21 -6.63 -1.17
C LEU A 98 -1.30 -6.72 -2.70
N ILE A 99 -0.16 -6.81 -3.38
CA ILE A 99 -0.11 -6.97 -4.85
C ILE A 99 -0.73 -8.31 -5.29
N ASP A 100 -0.46 -9.39 -4.56
CA ASP A 100 -1.07 -10.69 -4.85
C ASP A 100 -2.60 -10.60 -4.79
N GLY A 101 -3.17 -9.93 -3.77
CA GLY A 101 -4.61 -9.67 -3.69
C GLY A 101 -5.16 -8.77 -4.81
N ILE A 102 -4.41 -7.74 -5.24
CA ILE A 102 -4.78 -6.91 -6.40
C ILE A 102 -4.86 -7.76 -7.68
N ILE A 103 -3.90 -8.66 -7.88
CA ILE A 103 -3.86 -9.52 -9.08
C ILE A 103 -5.03 -10.51 -9.05
N GLU A 104 -5.27 -11.18 -7.92
CA GLU A 104 -6.36 -12.15 -7.76
C GLU A 104 -7.72 -11.56 -8.13
N ILE A 105 -7.98 -10.29 -7.78
CA ILE A 105 -9.26 -9.64 -8.06
C ILE A 105 -9.37 -9.14 -9.50
N THR A 106 -8.25 -8.76 -10.12
CA THR A 106 -8.24 -8.12 -11.45
C THR A 106 -8.12 -9.11 -12.60
N GLU A 107 -7.69 -10.34 -12.33
CA GLU A 107 -7.64 -11.46 -13.30
C GLU A 107 -8.92 -12.33 -13.30
N ASP A 108 -9.93 -12.00 -12.48
CA ASP A 108 -11.26 -12.64 -12.43
C ASP A 108 -12.26 -12.16 -13.52
#